data_AF-A0A1S2QLW5-F1
#
_entry.id   AF-A0A1S2QLW5-F1
#
_cell.length_a   1.000
_cell.length_b   1.000
_cell.length_c   1.000
_cell.angle_alpha   90.00
_cell.angle_beta   90.00
_cell.angle_gamma   90.00
#
_symmetry.space_group_name_H-M   'P 1'
#
loop_
_entity.id
_entity.type
_entity.pdbx_description
1 polymer ?
#
loop_
_entity_poly.entity_id
_entity_poly.type
_entity_poly.pdbx_seq_one_letter_code
_entity_poly.pdbx_strand_id
1 'polypeptide(L)'
;MLYTTSLSSRAAGQTLASLREFAAQQGWAVAHEVYDLAPLRIPARLRTGWCTAMRLLAMGQVTGLVAPAEREVAGTHAEQTALREWLLGLPAFAAYPHTTRHTTLPTSDMPAGAPEPDRSAPVDREWSQSYVMHPASLRRLRCEARTRLTLLRWPGDITTAIEVLSRLLHDTVTHAQPADGAPRRVTLRLAVTEDEELVIDVQDPRPGIPVGSAAPAGETWRDLVHARLLGAKVDHFLSEDACFRTVRAVLLPGEVSL
;
A
#
# COMPACT_ATOMS: atom_id res chain seq x y z
N MET A 1 13.42 -14.85 18.43
CA MET A 1 12.13 -15.48 18.77
C MET A 1 11.28 -15.56 17.52
N LEU A 2 10.49 -16.63 17.37
CA LEU A 2 9.50 -16.77 16.29
C LEU A 2 8.11 -16.48 16.84
N TYR A 3 7.29 -15.77 16.05
CA TYR A 3 5.91 -15.46 16.40
C TYR A 3 4.98 -15.66 15.20
N THR A 4 3.81 -16.24 15.39
CA THR A 4 2.76 -16.30 14.35
C THR A 4 1.35 -16.26 14.96
N THR A 5 0.34 -15.94 14.16
CA THR A 5 -1.06 -16.05 14.54
C THR A 5 -1.79 -16.96 13.57
N SER A 6 -2.52 -17.94 14.07
CA SER A 6 -3.32 -18.80 13.21
C SER A 6 -4.52 -19.35 13.94
N LEU A 7 -5.65 -19.48 13.24
CA LEU A 7 -6.85 -20.10 13.80
C LEU A 7 -6.69 -21.62 14.05
N SER A 8 -5.61 -22.23 13.57
CA SER A 8 -5.33 -23.65 13.81
C SER A 8 -3.89 -23.86 14.29
N SER A 9 -3.73 -24.72 15.30
CA SER A 9 -2.42 -25.12 15.81
C SER A 9 -1.56 -25.78 14.74
N ARG A 10 -2.17 -26.53 13.82
CA ARG A 10 -1.48 -27.18 12.70
C ARG A 10 -0.85 -26.15 11.76
N ALA A 11 -1.60 -25.13 11.34
CA ALA A 11 -1.08 -24.09 10.47
C ALA A 11 -0.05 -23.21 11.21
N ALA A 12 -0.27 -22.90 12.49
CA ALA A 12 0.75 -22.24 13.31
C ALA A 12 2.07 -23.03 13.34
N GLY A 13 2.01 -24.36 13.52
CA GLY A 13 3.18 -25.24 13.49
C GLY A 13 3.92 -25.24 12.15
N GLN A 14 3.19 -25.26 11.03
CA GLN A 14 3.77 -25.17 9.69
C GLN A 14 4.46 -23.82 9.48
N THR A 15 3.80 -22.72 9.83
CA THR A 15 4.38 -21.39 9.71
C THR A 15 5.62 -21.23 10.59
N LEU A 16 5.58 -21.69 11.85
CA LEU A 16 6.76 -21.67 12.73
C LEU A 16 7.92 -22.49 12.16
N ALA A 17 7.65 -23.63 11.52
CA ALA A 17 8.69 -24.42 10.85
C ALA A 17 9.36 -23.62 9.71
N SER A 18 8.58 -22.94 8.87
CA SER A 18 9.13 -22.07 7.82
C SER A 18 9.93 -20.88 8.37
N LEU A 19 9.44 -20.25 9.46
CA LEU A 19 10.18 -19.17 10.13
C LEU A 19 11.48 -19.67 10.76
N ARG A 20 11.49 -20.90 11.29
CA ARG A 20 12.68 -21.53 11.85
C ARG A 20 13.71 -21.80 10.78
N GLU A 21 13.29 -22.33 9.63
CA GLU A 21 14.18 -22.53 8.48
C GLU A 21 14.77 -21.20 8.01
N PHE A 22 13.96 -20.15 7.89
CA PHE A 22 14.43 -18.81 7.57
C PHE A 22 15.44 -18.29 8.61
N ALA A 23 15.16 -18.41 9.90
CA ALA A 23 16.07 -17.99 10.96
C ALA A 23 17.40 -18.77 10.91
N ALA A 24 17.35 -20.08 10.65
CA ALA A 24 18.54 -20.91 10.48
C ALA A 24 19.38 -20.47 9.27
N GLN A 25 18.75 -20.12 8.14
CA GLN A 25 19.44 -19.58 6.96
C GLN A 25 20.14 -18.24 7.25
N GLN A 26 19.65 -17.45 8.21
CA GLN A 26 20.29 -16.21 8.67
C GLN A 26 21.33 -16.44 9.79
N GLY A 27 21.55 -17.68 10.21
CA GLY A 27 22.44 -18.02 11.33
C GLY A 27 21.91 -17.63 12.71
N TRP A 28 20.59 -17.42 12.85
CA TRP A 28 19.98 -17.00 14.11
C TRP A 28 19.53 -18.20 14.95
N ALA A 29 19.89 -18.18 16.23
CA ALA A 29 19.39 -19.15 17.20
C ALA A 29 17.95 -18.83 17.63
N VAL A 30 17.07 -19.83 17.60
CA VAL A 30 15.68 -19.68 18.02
C VAL A 30 15.56 -20.04 19.51
N ALA A 31 15.43 -19.03 20.36
CA ALA A 31 15.26 -19.21 21.80
C ALA A 31 13.81 -19.52 22.22
N HIS A 32 12.83 -18.95 21.51
CA HIS A 32 11.41 -19.06 21.83
C HIS A 32 10.56 -19.10 20.57
N GLU A 33 9.47 -19.86 20.64
CA GLU A 33 8.44 -19.94 19.63
C GLU A 33 7.10 -19.68 20.29
N VAL A 34 6.38 -18.71 19.75
CA VAL A 34 5.14 -18.24 20.34
C VAL A 34 4.09 -18.18 19.23
N TYR A 35 2.87 -18.59 19.53
CA TYR A 35 1.76 -18.44 18.60
C TYR A 35 0.48 -18.08 19.33
N ASP A 36 -0.41 -17.41 18.60
CA ASP A 36 -1.77 -17.14 19.06
C ASP A 36 -2.79 -17.88 18.21
N LEU A 37 -3.80 -18.44 18.88
CA LEU A 37 -5.00 -18.99 18.24
C LEU A 37 -6.11 -17.95 18.08
N ALA A 38 -5.94 -16.78 18.68
CA ALA A 38 -6.87 -15.67 18.55
C ALA A 38 -6.83 -15.09 17.13
N PRO A 39 -7.99 -14.77 16.52
CA PRO A 39 -8.04 -14.16 15.20
C PRO A 39 -7.40 -12.76 15.19
N LEU A 40 -6.91 -12.34 14.02
CA LEU A 40 -6.28 -11.02 13.82
C LEU A 40 -7.17 -9.81 14.14
N ARG A 41 -8.50 -10.00 14.17
CA ARG A 41 -9.45 -8.95 14.62
C ARG A 41 -9.36 -8.66 16.12
N ILE A 42 -8.76 -9.56 16.89
CA ILE A 42 -8.49 -9.34 18.31
C ILE A 42 -7.21 -8.49 18.41
N PRO A 43 -7.27 -7.30 19.04
CA PRO A 43 -6.12 -6.43 19.18
C PRO A 43 -4.91 -7.15 19.76
N ALA A 44 -3.72 -6.83 19.24
CA ALA A 44 -2.49 -7.54 19.59
C ALA A 44 -2.26 -7.63 21.12
N ARG A 45 -2.52 -6.54 21.84
CA ARG A 45 -2.43 -6.43 23.31
C ARG A 45 -3.36 -7.36 24.11
N LEU A 46 -4.33 -8.00 23.46
CA LEU A 46 -5.27 -8.94 24.08
C LEU A 46 -4.95 -10.40 23.72
N ARG A 47 -3.94 -10.64 22.88
CA ARG A 47 -3.54 -11.99 22.47
C ARG A 47 -2.40 -12.47 23.35
N THR A 48 -2.58 -13.63 23.99
CA THR A 48 -1.71 -14.12 25.06
C THR A 48 -0.30 -14.46 24.56
N GLY A 49 -0.18 -15.00 23.36
CA GLY A 49 1.09 -15.20 22.67
C GLY A 49 1.81 -13.88 22.45
N TRP A 50 1.13 -12.89 21.88
CA TRP A 50 1.73 -11.57 21.64
C TRP A 50 2.18 -10.86 22.92
N CYS A 51 1.37 -10.91 23.99
CA CYS A 51 1.78 -10.37 25.29
C CYS A 51 3.05 -11.05 25.82
N THR A 52 3.18 -12.37 25.63
CA THR A 52 4.38 -13.11 25.99
C THR A 52 5.57 -12.66 25.15
N ALA A 53 5.40 -12.53 23.83
CA ALA A 53 6.42 -12.03 22.92
C ALA A 53 6.90 -10.62 23.29
N MET A 54 5.96 -9.70 23.57
CA MET A 54 6.27 -8.34 24.04
C MET A 54 7.13 -8.36 25.30
N ARG A 55 6.76 -9.19 26.28
CA ARG A 55 7.49 -9.30 27.54
C ARG A 55 8.91 -9.82 27.33
N LEU A 56 9.08 -10.87 26.51
CA LEU A 56 10.40 -11.43 26.19
C LEU A 56 11.32 -10.41 25.51
N LEU A 57 10.78 -9.61 24.58
CA LEU A 57 11.50 -8.55 23.89
C LEU A 57 11.87 -7.40 24.84
N ALA A 58 10.91 -6.92 25.63
CA ALA A 58 11.13 -5.82 26.57
C ALA A 58 12.13 -6.16 27.68
N MET A 59 12.17 -7.43 28.12
CA MET A 59 13.14 -7.91 29.11
C MET A 59 14.52 -8.25 28.51
N GLY A 60 14.71 -8.09 27.20
CA GLY A 60 15.96 -8.43 26.52
C GLY A 60 16.30 -9.92 26.53
N GLN A 61 15.34 -10.80 26.84
CA GLN A 61 15.56 -12.25 26.82
C GLN A 61 15.71 -12.79 25.39
N VAL A 62 15.26 -12.01 24.40
CA VAL A 62 15.44 -12.29 22.98
C VAL A 62 15.90 -11.03 22.27
N THR A 63 16.86 -11.18 21.37
CA THR A 63 17.45 -10.08 20.59
C THR A 63 16.65 -9.71 19.34
N GLY A 64 15.61 -10.46 19.02
CA GLY A 64 14.77 -10.13 17.88
C GLY A 64 13.51 -10.97 17.71
N LEU A 65 12.62 -10.42 16.88
CA LEU A 65 11.34 -10.96 16.48
C LEU A 65 11.41 -11.41 15.02
N VAL A 66 10.99 -12.64 14.75
CA VAL A 66 10.76 -13.13 13.40
C VAL A 66 9.30 -13.52 13.31
N ALA A 67 8.55 -12.88 12.40
CA ALA A 67 7.14 -13.16 12.19
C ALA A 67 6.84 -13.21 10.69
N PRO A 68 5.77 -13.88 10.23
CA PRO A 68 5.53 -14.11 8.81
C PRO A 68 5.39 -12.78 8.05
N ALA A 69 4.57 -11.89 8.60
CA ALA A 69 4.44 -10.51 8.16
C ALA A 69 4.02 -9.61 9.34
N GLU A 70 4.33 -8.31 9.24
CA GLU A 70 3.93 -7.32 10.24
C GLU A 70 2.41 -7.28 10.44
N ARG A 71 1.63 -7.45 9.36
CA ARG A 71 0.16 -7.51 9.41
C ARG A 71 -0.41 -8.69 10.21
N GLU A 72 0.39 -9.73 10.44
CA GLU A 72 0.00 -10.86 11.29
C GLU A 72 0.23 -10.55 12.78
N VAL A 73 1.08 -9.56 13.07
CA VAL A 73 1.27 -9.03 14.41
C VAL A 73 0.27 -7.90 14.67
N ALA A 74 0.01 -7.02 13.72
CA ALA A 74 -0.89 -5.88 13.88
C ALA A 74 -1.87 -5.79 12.71
N GLY A 75 -3.16 -5.99 13.00
CA GLY A 75 -4.19 -6.13 11.97
C GLY A 75 -4.53 -4.81 11.28
N THR A 76 -4.46 -3.70 12.01
CA THR A 76 -4.76 -2.35 11.50
C THR A 76 -3.49 -1.53 11.24
N HIS A 77 -3.59 -0.49 10.40
CA HIS A 77 -2.46 0.41 10.14
C HIS A 77 -2.01 1.17 11.40
N ALA A 78 -2.96 1.61 12.23
CA ALA A 78 -2.65 2.27 13.50
C ALA A 78 -1.87 1.34 14.44
N GLU A 79 -2.28 0.07 14.55
CA GLU A 79 -1.55 -0.92 15.34
C GLU A 79 -0.17 -1.24 14.74
N GLN A 80 -0.02 -1.23 13.41
CA GLN A 80 1.27 -1.43 12.75
C GLN A 80 2.23 -0.27 13.03
N THR A 81 1.75 0.98 12.93
CA THR A 81 2.54 2.16 13.29
C THR A 81 2.98 2.09 14.76
N ALA A 82 2.03 1.81 15.67
CA ALA A 82 2.34 1.65 17.10
C ALA A 82 3.34 0.51 17.36
N LEU A 83 3.23 -0.61 16.63
CA LEU A 83 4.16 -1.72 16.70
C LEU A 83 5.57 -1.31 16.23
N ARG A 84 5.69 -0.59 15.12
CA ARG A 84 6.99 -0.11 14.60
C ARG A 84 7.63 0.87 15.57
N GLU A 85 6.89 1.85 16.05
CA GLU A 85 7.38 2.83 17.03
C GLU A 85 7.87 2.13 18.31
N TRP A 86 7.10 1.17 18.81
CA TRP A 86 7.50 0.38 19.97
C TRP A 86 8.77 -0.46 19.71
N LEU A 87 8.86 -1.13 18.55
CA LEU A 87 10.05 -1.91 18.17
C LEU A 87 11.30 -1.04 18.00
N LEU A 88 11.16 0.18 17.46
CA LEU A 88 12.27 1.13 17.32
C LEU A 88 12.80 1.61 18.69
N GLY A 89 11.96 1.58 19.72
CA GLY A 89 12.34 1.88 21.10
C GLY A 89 13.09 0.74 21.81
N LEU A 90 13.20 -0.44 21.19
CA LEU A 90 13.84 -1.61 21.78
C LEU A 90 15.20 -1.91 21.13
N PRO A 91 16.18 -2.44 21.86
CA PRO A 91 17.42 -2.96 21.31
C PRO A 91 17.21 -4.35 20.67
N ALA A 92 16.16 -4.52 19.87
CA ALA A 92 15.78 -5.78 19.26
C ALA A 92 15.49 -5.59 17.76
N PHE A 93 15.85 -6.59 16.94
CA PHE A 93 15.52 -6.55 15.51
C PHE A 93 14.14 -7.15 15.23
N ALA A 94 13.55 -6.80 14.09
CA ALA A 94 12.35 -7.45 13.57
C ALA A 94 12.54 -7.86 12.11
N ALA A 95 12.20 -9.12 11.78
CA ALA A 95 12.34 -9.68 10.44
C ALA A 95 11.04 -10.35 9.97
N TYR A 96 10.70 -10.13 8.69
CA TYR A 96 9.43 -10.56 8.09
C TYR A 96 9.64 -11.25 6.72
N PRO A 97 9.89 -12.57 6.67
CA PRO A 97 10.29 -13.25 5.44
C PRO A 97 9.24 -13.28 4.32
N HIS A 98 7.94 -13.07 4.60
CA HIS A 98 6.93 -12.99 3.53
C HIS A 98 6.80 -11.59 2.90
N THR A 99 7.77 -10.70 3.11
CA THR A 99 7.97 -9.55 2.22
C THR A 99 8.71 -10.03 0.97
N THR A 100 7.97 -10.47 -0.05
CA THR A 100 8.55 -11.09 -1.24
C THR A 100 9.49 -10.16 -2.00
N ARG A 101 10.56 -10.80 -2.47
CA ARG A 101 11.76 -10.29 -3.11
C ARG A 101 11.51 -9.67 -4.49
N HIS A 102 12.39 -8.75 -4.83
CA HIS A 102 12.58 -8.18 -6.16
C HIS A 102 12.95 -9.27 -7.17
N THR A 103 12.29 -9.26 -8.33
CA THR A 103 12.81 -9.83 -9.57
C THR A 103 13.10 -8.66 -10.52
N THR A 104 14.34 -8.57 -10.98
CA THR A 104 14.89 -7.58 -11.91
C THR A 104 14.72 -8.00 -13.38
N LEU A 105 14.65 -6.99 -14.26
CA LEU A 105 14.75 -6.95 -15.75
C LEU A 105 13.49 -7.23 -16.60
N PRO A 106 13.41 -6.72 -17.86
CA PRO A 106 14.21 -5.71 -18.56
C PRO A 106 13.42 -4.49 -19.07
N THR A 107 14.15 -3.41 -19.35
CA THR A 107 13.77 -2.22 -20.11
C THR A 107 13.20 -2.62 -21.48
N SER A 108 12.02 -2.12 -21.85
CA SER A 108 11.51 -2.22 -23.22
C SER A 108 10.82 -0.91 -23.62
N ASP A 109 11.18 -0.47 -24.81
CA ASP A 109 10.85 0.79 -25.47
C ASP A 109 9.34 1.06 -25.64
N MET A 110 9.01 2.34 -25.41
CA MET A 110 8.01 3.24 -26.04
C MET A 110 7.08 2.68 -27.15
N PRO A 111 5.82 3.20 -27.27
CA PRO A 111 5.63 4.47 -27.97
C PRO A 111 4.59 5.44 -27.35
N ALA A 112 4.83 6.71 -27.69
CA ALA A 112 4.00 7.87 -27.43
C ALA A 112 2.66 7.85 -28.21
N GLY A 113 1.66 8.53 -27.63
CA GLY A 113 0.50 9.05 -28.36
C GLY A 113 -0.85 8.75 -27.68
N ALA A 114 -1.27 9.62 -26.76
CA ALA A 114 -2.69 9.81 -26.45
C ALA A 114 -2.93 11.27 -26.02
N PRO A 115 -3.99 11.94 -26.51
CA PRO A 115 -4.21 13.38 -26.35
C PRO A 115 -4.78 13.73 -24.96
N GLU A 116 -4.30 14.83 -24.40
CA GLU A 116 -4.79 15.41 -23.14
C GLU A 116 -6.15 16.12 -23.37
N PRO A 117 -7.18 15.84 -22.56
CA PRO A 117 -8.30 16.75 -22.41
C PRO A 117 -7.90 17.89 -21.47
N ASP A 118 -8.13 19.08 -22.01
CA ASP A 118 -7.78 20.42 -21.60
C ASP A 118 -8.22 20.82 -20.17
N ARG A 119 -7.48 21.79 -19.62
CA ARG A 119 -7.54 22.43 -18.28
C ARG A 119 -6.90 21.63 -17.14
N SER A 120 -5.60 21.42 -17.23
CA SER A 120 -4.72 21.49 -16.06
C SER A 120 -3.80 22.68 -16.26
N ALA A 121 -3.48 23.41 -15.19
CA ALA A 121 -2.42 24.42 -15.24
C ALA A 121 -1.16 23.79 -15.87
N PRO A 122 -0.30 24.57 -16.56
CA PRO A 122 0.85 24.01 -17.24
C PRO A 122 1.65 23.13 -16.29
N VAL A 123 1.99 21.93 -16.75
CA VAL A 123 2.71 20.95 -15.95
C VAL A 123 4.20 21.28 -16.02
N ASP A 124 4.78 21.61 -14.87
CA ASP A 124 6.20 21.96 -14.75
C ASP A 124 7.05 20.69 -14.64
N ARG A 125 6.60 19.71 -13.85
CA ARG A 125 7.35 18.45 -13.58
C ARG A 125 6.40 17.26 -13.52
N GLU A 126 6.69 16.20 -14.28
CA GLU A 126 5.85 14.99 -14.28
C GLU A 126 6.61 13.66 -14.27
N TRP A 127 5.89 12.63 -13.84
CA TRP A 127 6.29 11.24 -13.92
C TRP A 127 5.07 10.33 -14.10
N SER A 128 5.24 9.25 -14.89
CA SER A 128 4.19 8.30 -15.23
C SER A 128 4.73 6.87 -15.21
N GLN A 129 3.95 5.92 -14.69
CA GLN A 129 4.26 4.49 -14.76
C GLN A 129 3.03 3.59 -14.66
N SER A 130 3.04 2.50 -15.44
CA SER A 130 2.03 1.44 -15.39
C SER A 130 2.44 0.29 -14.46
N TYR A 131 1.46 -0.23 -13.74
CA TYR A 131 1.63 -1.27 -12.74
C TYR A 131 0.60 -2.38 -12.92
N VAL A 132 1.05 -3.63 -12.84
CA VAL A 132 0.12 -4.76 -12.66
C VAL A 132 -0.45 -4.69 -11.25
N MET A 133 -1.77 -4.52 -11.16
CA MET A 133 -2.49 -4.37 -9.90
C MET A 133 -2.63 -5.72 -9.21
N HIS A 134 -1.93 -5.82 -8.08
CA HIS A 134 -2.09 -6.85 -7.08
C HIS A 134 -2.07 -6.14 -5.71
N PRO A 135 -2.80 -6.62 -4.67
CA PRO A 135 -2.78 -5.98 -3.36
C PRO A 135 -1.37 -5.75 -2.78
N ALA A 136 -0.43 -6.64 -3.10
CA ALA A 136 0.98 -6.50 -2.71
C ALA A 136 1.72 -5.34 -3.44
N SER A 137 1.29 -4.97 -4.65
CA SER A 137 1.89 -3.89 -5.45
C SER A 137 1.64 -2.50 -4.86
N LEU A 138 0.58 -2.33 -4.06
CA LEU A 138 0.23 -1.05 -3.43
C LEU A 138 1.33 -0.53 -2.51
N ARG A 139 2.02 -1.40 -1.77
CA ARG A 139 3.14 -0.97 -0.92
C ARG A 139 4.30 -0.43 -1.75
N ARG A 140 4.68 -1.15 -2.81
CA ARG A 140 5.76 -0.73 -3.71
C ARG A 140 5.43 0.60 -4.37
N LEU A 141 4.20 0.73 -4.87
CA LEU A 141 3.72 1.95 -5.50
C LEU A 141 3.76 3.13 -4.52
N ARG A 142 3.34 2.97 -3.26
CA ARG A 142 3.47 4.03 -2.23
C ARG A 142 4.92 4.45 -1.98
N CYS A 143 5.83 3.49 -1.85
CA CYS A 143 7.26 3.80 -1.67
C CYS A 143 7.82 4.54 -2.89
N GLU A 144 7.48 4.09 -4.10
CA GLU A 144 7.91 4.72 -5.34
C GLU A 144 7.33 6.12 -5.49
N ALA A 145 6.03 6.29 -5.27
CA ALA A 145 5.37 7.59 -5.28
C ALA A 145 6.02 8.56 -4.28
N ARG A 146 6.40 8.10 -3.07
CA ARG A 146 7.10 8.95 -2.09
C ARG A 146 8.46 9.42 -2.63
N THR A 147 9.23 8.52 -3.21
CA THR A 147 10.51 8.87 -3.86
C THR A 147 10.27 9.84 -5.02
N ARG A 148 9.25 9.61 -5.85
CA ARG A 148 8.94 10.47 -7.00
C ARG A 148 8.47 11.85 -6.58
N LEU A 149 7.59 11.98 -5.58
CA LEU A 149 7.18 13.28 -5.03
C LEU A 149 8.37 14.08 -4.48
N THR A 150 9.33 13.40 -3.86
CA THR A 150 10.58 14.02 -3.39
C THR A 150 11.45 14.50 -4.57
N LEU A 151 11.61 13.66 -5.61
CA LEU A 151 12.38 14.02 -6.81
C LEU A 151 11.72 15.11 -7.65
N LEU A 152 10.40 15.11 -7.73
CA LEU A 152 9.58 16.16 -8.33
C LEU A 152 9.59 17.43 -7.47
N ARG A 153 10.17 17.40 -6.26
CA ARG A 153 10.25 18.53 -5.32
C ARG A 153 8.89 19.18 -5.09
N TRP A 154 7.85 18.38 -4.90
CA TRP A 154 6.55 18.92 -4.52
C TRP A 154 6.63 19.44 -3.08
N PRO A 155 6.26 20.72 -2.81
CA PRO A 155 6.47 21.34 -1.50
C PRO A 155 5.38 20.99 -0.47
N GLY A 156 4.30 20.32 -0.88
CA GLY A 156 3.21 19.93 0.01
C GLY A 156 3.50 18.73 0.91
N ASP A 157 2.50 18.33 1.70
CA ASP A 157 2.61 17.18 2.60
C ASP A 157 2.58 15.86 1.82
N ILE A 158 3.78 15.30 1.60
CA ILE A 158 3.99 14.01 0.95
C ILE A 158 3.19 12.89 1.63
N THR A 159 3.01 12.93 2.95
CA THR A 159 2.24 11.90 3.68
C THR A 159 0.76 11.95 3.28
N THR A 160 0.18 13.15 3.23
CA THR A 160 -1.20 13.37 2.77
C THR A 160 -1.37 12.95 1.31
N ALA A 161 -0.43 13.28 0.42
CA ALA A 161 -0.48 12.84 -0.98
C ALA A 161 -0.45 11.31 -1.14
N ILE A 162 0.36 10.62 -0.35
CA ILE A 162 0.42 9.14 -0.36
C ILE A 162 -0.87 8.53 0.18
N GLU A 163 -1.51 9.15 1.17
CA GLU A 163 -2.81 8.68 1.67
C GLU A 163 -3.90 8.87 0.60
N VAL A 164 -3.97 10.04 -0.03
CA VAL A 164 -4.90 10.30 -1.15
C VAL A 164 -4.71 9.27 -2.26
N LEU A 165 -3.48 9.06 -2.72
CA LEU A 165 -3.14 8.04 -3.72
C LEU A 165 -3.60 6.64 -3.29
N SER A 166 -3.42 6.28 -2.02
CA SER A 166 -3.84 4.99 -1.48
C SER A 166 -5.35 4.80 -1.56
N ARG A 167 -6.13 5.86 -1.33
CA ARG A 167 -7.60 5.83 -1.46
C ARG A 167 -8.04 5.70 -2.91
N LEU A 168 -7.42 6.44 -3.82
CA LEU A 168 -7.70 6.33 -5.26
C LEU A 168 -7.44 4.90 -5.78
N LEU A 169 -6.30 4.32 -5.38
CA LEU A 169 -5.96 2.95 -5.78
C LEU A 169 -6.82 1.90 -5.11
N HIS A 170 -7.26 2.12 -3.87
CA HIS A 170 -8.17 1.20 -3.20
C HIS A 170 -9.52 1.14 -3.92
N ASP A 171 -10.10 2.29 -4.29
CA ASP A 171 -11.31 2.35 -5.13
C ASP A 171 -11.07 1.58 -6.43
N THR A 172 -9.92 1.79 -7.05
CA THR A 172 -9.57 1.15 -8.31
C THR A 172 -9.49 -0.37 -8.18
N VAL A 173 -8.85 -0.90 -7.13
CA VAL A 173 -8.66 -2.35 -6.90
C VAL A 173 -9.95 -3.04 -6.44
N THR A 174 -10.74 -2.41 -5.57
CA THR A 174 -11.98 -3.01 -5.05
C THR A 174 -13.02 -3.22 -6.15
N HIS A 175 -13.05 -2.32 -7.13
CA HIS A 175 -13.94 -2.43 -8.30
C HIS A 175 -13.31 -3.21 -9.46
N ALA A 176 -12.10 -3.77 -9.29
CA ALA A 176 -11.30 -4.28 -10.40
C ALA A 176 -11.50 -5.74 -10.78
N GLN A 177 -12.36 -6.51 -10.10
CA GLN A 177 -12.35 -7.96 -10.31
C GLN A 177 -12.80 -8.31 -11.74
N PRO A 178 -11.89 -8.67 -12.66
CA PRO A 178 -12.25 -8.97 -14.03
C PRO A 178 -12.85 -10.37 -14.04
N ALA A 179 -13.94 -10.56 -14.78
CA ALA A 179 -14.53 -11.89 -14.97
C ALA A 179 -13.54 -12.89 -15.61
N ASP A 180 -12.53 -12.39 -16.33
CA ASP A 180 -11.63 -13.15 -17.20
C ASP A 180 -10.25 -13.46 -16.58
N GLY A 181 -10.01 -13.08 -15.31
CA GLY A 181 -8.77 -13.42 -14.60
C GLY A 181 -7.46 -12.79 -15.13
N ALA A 182 -7.51 -11.98 -16.18
CA ALA A 182 -6.34 -11.31 -16.73
C ALA A 182 -5.74 -10.26 -15.76
N PRO A 183 -4.40 -10.12 -15.69
CA PRO A 183 -3.75 -9.14 -14.83
C PRO A 183 -4.07 -7.72 -15.26
N ARG A 184 -4.77 -6.96 -14.41
CA ARG A 184 -5.16 -5.57 -14.69
C ARG A 184 -3.97 -4.63 -14.52
N ARG A 185 -3.77 -3.72 -15.47
CA ARG A 185 -2.68 -2.73 -15.42
C ARG A 185 -3.23 -1.34 -15.12
N VAL A 186 -2.86 -0.72 -14.02
CA VAL A 186 -3.22 0.67 -13.73
C VAL A 186 -2.04 1.57 -14.03
N THR A 187 -2.29 2.70 -14.66
CA THR A 187 -1.27 3.74 -14.89
C THR A 187 -1.42 4.82 -13.85
N LEU A 188 -0.32 5.13 -13.16
CA LEU A 188 -0.22 6.25 -12.24
C LEU A 188 0.57 7.37 -12.91
N ARG A 189 0.02 8.58 -12.91
CA ARG A 189 0.73 9.81 -13.24
C ARG A 189 0.75 10.74 -12.03
N LEU A 190 1.92 11.30 -11.76
CA LEU A 190 2.16 12.34 -10.77
C LEU A 190 2.70 13.56 -11.51
N ALA A 191 2.03 14.70 -11.38
CA ALA A 191 2.44 15.94 -12.02
C ALA A 191 2.37 17.09 -11.01
N VAL A 192 3.38 17.96 -11.02
CA VAL A 192 3.39 19.22 -10.28
C VAL A 192 3.17 20.35 -11.28
N THR A 193 2.14 21.16 -11.05
CA THR A 193 1.82 22.31 -11.90
C THR A 193 2.75 23.49 -11.61
N GLU A 194 2.71 24.52 -12.46
CA GLU A 194 3.40 25.80 -12.20
C GLU A 194 2.97 26.44 -10.87
N ASP A 195 1.73 26.24 -10.43
CA ASP A 195 1.19 26.72 -9.15
C ASP A 195 1.56 25.83 -7.95
N GLU A 196 2.50 24.89 -8.13
CA GLU A 196 2.95 23.90 -7.15
C GLU A 196 1.83 22.95 -6.65
N GLU A 197 0.72 22.86 -7.39
CA GLU A 197 -0.33 21.87 -7.12
C GLU A 197 0.14 20.49 -7.57
N LEU A 198 -0.16 19.47 -6.76
CA LEU A 198 0.07 18.08 -7.13
C LEU A 198 -1.19 17.50 -7.78
N VAL A 199 -1.05 17.06 -9.02
CA VAL A 199 -2.04 16.28 -9.75
C VAL A 199 -1.66 14.80 -9.69
N ILE A 200 -2.57 13.99 -9.18
CA ILE A 200 -2.47 12.52 -9.10
C ILE A 200 -3.53 11.93 -10.02
N ASP A 201 -3.10 11.35 -11.13
CA ASP A 201 -3.98 10.66 -12.08
C ASP A 201 -3.80 9.15 -11.95
N VAL A 202 -4.89 8.44 -11.64
CA VAL A 202 -4.96 6.98 -11.62
C VAL A 202 -5.85 6.53 -12.77
N GLN A 203 -5.23 6.02 -13.83
CA GLN A 203 -5.90 5.52 -15.00
C GLN A 203 -6.03 4.00 -14.95
N ASP A 204 -7.25 3.53 -15.14
CA ASP A 204 -7.64 2.16 -14.98
C ASP A 204 -8.34 1.64 -16.25
N PRO A 205 -7.76 0.65 -16.95
CA PRO A 205 -8.39 0.02 -18.11
C PRO A 205 -9.58 -0.78 -17.62
N ARG A 206 -10.79 -0.34 -17.96
CA ARG A 206 -12.00 -1.12 -17.69
C ARG A 206 -12.18 -2.10 -18.85
N PRO A 207 -12.11 -3.42 -18.62
CA PRO A 207 -12.53 -4.36 -19.63
C PRO A 207 -14.05 -4.27 -19.75
N GLY A 208 -14.53 -3.63 -20.83
CA GLY A 208 -15.88 -3.76 -21.37
C GLY A 208 -17.03 -3.65 -20.36
N ILE A 209 -17.44 -2.43 -20.02
CA ILE A 209 -18.86 -2.20 -19.77
C ILE A 209 -19.50 -2.10 -21.16
N PRO A 210 -20.48 -2.94 -21.53
CA PRO A 210 -21.19 -2.77 -22.78
C PRO A 210 -21.74 -1.35 -22.87
N VAL A 211 -21.44 -0.65 -23.96
CA VAL A 211 -22.00 0.66 -24.27
C VAL A 211 -23.52 0.56 -24.17
N GLY A 212 -24.10 1.17 -23.13
CA GLY A 212 -25.55 1.13 -22.86
C GLY A 212 -25.98 0.58 -21.49
N SER A 213 -25.08 0.01 -20.68
CA SER A 213 -25.41 -0.35 -19.30
C SER A 213 -25.31 0.88 -18.39
N ALA A 214 -26.45 1.42 -17.97
CA ALA A 214 -26.51 2.45 -16.92
C ALA A 214 -25.82 1.93 -15.65
N ALA A 215 -24.67 2.52 -15.29
CA ALA A 215 -23.91 2.15 -14.11
C ALA A 215 -24.71 2.48 -12.83
N PRO A 216 -24.61 1.68 -11.76
CA PRO A 216 -25.26 1.98 -10.49
C PRO A 216 -24.60 3.20 -9.85
N ALA A 217 -25.27 4.35 -9.93
CA ALA A 217 -24.80 5.65 -9.47
C ALA A 217 -24.74 5.82 -7.93
N GLY A 218 -24.81 4.74 -7.14
CA GLY A 218 -25.17 4.83 -5.72
C GLY A 218 -24.06 4.56 -4.70
N GLU A 219 -23.08 3.70 -5.00
CA GLU A 219 -22.22 3.13 -3.93
C GLU A 219 -20.74 3.59 -3.97
N THR A 220 -20.32 4.29 -5.03
CA THR A 220 -18.90 4.53 -5.38
C THR A 220 -18.24 5.74 -4.70
N TRP A 221 -18.77 6.23 -3.58
CA TRP A 221 -18.41 7.58 -3.07
C TRP A 221 -17.71 7.60 -1.71
N ARG A 222 -17.76 6.55 -0.88
CA ARG A 222 -17.21 6.63 0.49
C ARG A 222 -15.68 6.79 0.54
N ASP A 223 -14.97 6.13 -0.37
CA ASP A 223 -13.50 6.17 -0.39
C ASP A 223 -12.97 7.45 -1.04
N LEU A 224 -13.70 8.02 -2.00
CA LEU A 224 -13.36 9.33 -2.60
C LEU A 224 -13.71 10.49 -1.67
N VAL A 225 -14.73 10.34 -0.81
CA VAL A 225 -15.01 11.29 0.27
C VAL A 225 -13.82 11.41 1.23
N HIS A 226 -13.11 10.32 1.54
CA HIS A 226 -11.91 10.39 2.38
C HIS A 226 -10.79 11.20 1.73
N ALA A 227 -10.56 11.04 0.42
CA ALA A 227 -9.59 11.87 -0.29
C ALA A 227 -9.96 13.38 -0.24
N ARG A 228 -11.25 13.71 -0.33
CA ARG A 228 -11.74 15.09 -0.19
C ARG A 228 -11.56 15.64 1.23
N LEU A 229 -11.78 14.82 2.25
CA LEU A 229 -11.52 15.20 3.65
C LEU A 229 -10.04 15.48 3.93
N LEU A 230 -9.13 14.93 3.12
CA LEU A 230 -7.69 15.20 3.16
C LEU A 230 -7.30 16.45 2.34
N GLY A 231 -8.28 17.25 1.90
CA GLY A 231 -8.05 18.49 1.15
C GLY A 231 -7.86 18.30 -0.36
N ALA A 232 -8.00 17.08 -0.88
CA ALA A 232 -7.90 16.86 -2.33
C ALA A 232 -9.20 17.24 -3.06
N LYS A 233 -9.08 17.96 -4.17
CA LYS A 233 -10.17 18.06 -5.16
C LYS A 233 -10.14 16.80 -6.01
N VAL A 234 -11.24 16.05 -6.04
CA VAL A 234 -11.28 14.74 -6.71
C VAL A 234 -12.36 14.71 -7.78
N ASP A 235 -11.92 14.41 -9.00
CA ASP A 235 -12.73 14.30 -10.20
C ASP A 235 -12.51 12.93 -10.88
N HIS A 236 -13.45 12.53 -11.73
CA HIS A 236 -13.34 11.32 -12.51
C HIS A 236 -13.72 11.57 -13.96
N PHE A 237 -12.95 10.97 -14.85
CA PHE A 237 -13.09 11.09 -16.30
C PHE A 237 -13.21 9.69 -16.89
N LEU A 238 -14.07 9.55 -17.88
CA LEU A 238 -14.10 8.37 -18.75
C LEU A 238 -13.48 8.79 -20.08
N SER A 239 -12.62 7.94 -20.63
CA SER A 239 -12.14 8.09 -22.00
C SER A 239 -13.35 8.06 -22.95
N GLU A 240 -13.27 8.76 -24.09
CA GLU A 240 -14.33 8.81 -25.10
C GLU A 240 -14.78 7.42 -25.55
N ASP A 241 -13.83 6.49 -25.66
CA ASP A 241 -14.09 5.09 -26.03
C ASP A 241 -14.56 4.22 -24.85
N ALA A 242 -14.74 4.81 -23.66
CA ALA A 242 -15.05 4.15 -22.38
C ALA A 242 -14.06 3.03 -21.96
N CYS A 243 -12.94 2.88 -22.67
CA CYS A 243 -11.90 1.87 -22.41
C CYS A 243 -11.13 2.14 -21.10
N PHE A 244 -11.05 3.40 -20.68
CA PHE A 244 -10.30 3.81 -19.50
C PHE A 244 -11.15 4.71 -18.61
N ARG A 245 -11.02 4.51 -17.30
CA ARG A 245 -11.45 5.47 -16.29
C ARG A 245 -10.21 6.11 -15.70
N THR A 246 -10.18 7.43 -15.63
CA THR A 246 -9.17 8.17 -14.89
C THR A 246 -9.82 8.79 -13.66
N VAL A 247 -9.23 8.56 -12.50
CA VAL A 247 -9.57 9.29 -11.27
C VAL A 247 -8.44 10.26 -10.99
N ARG A 248 -8.77 11.54 -10.93
CA ARG A 248 -7.83 12.64 -10.71
C ARG A 248 -8.03 13.20 -9.31
N ALA A 249 -6.95 13.34 -8.56
CA ALA A 249 -6.91 14.16 -7.37
C ALA A 249 -5.94 15.32 -7.53
N VAL A 250 -6.36 16.51 -7.11
CA VAL A 250 -5.53 17.71 -7.07
C VAL A 250 -5.34 18.13 -5.61
N LEU A 251 -4.09 18.29 -5.20
CA LEU A 251 -3.69 18.73 -3.86
C LEU A 251 -2.96 20.06 -3.95
N LEU A 252 -3.36 21.01 -3.12
CA LEU A 252 -2.66 22.28 -2.98
C LEU A 252 -1.31 22.09 -2.27
N PRO A 253 -0.31 22.91 -2.57
CA PRO A 253 0.88 23.00 -1.73
C PRO A 253 0.43 23.35 -0.30
N GLY A 254 0.97 22.67 0.71
CA GLY A 254 0.59 22.90 2.10
C GLY A 254 0.89 24.34 2.52
N GLU A 255 0.11 24.89 3.45
CA GLU A 255 0.43 26.19 4.05
C GLU A 255 1.80 26.09 4.73
N VAL A 256 2.81 26.73 4.14
CA VAL A 256 4.09 26.97 4.79
C VAL A 256 3.80 27.98 5.90
N SER A 257 3.57 27.50 7.12
CA SER A 257 3.58 28.38 8.29
C SER A 257 5.00 28.93 8.42
N LEU A 258 5.18 30.18 7.96
CA LEU A 258 6.40 30.97 8.12
C LEU A 258 6.66 31.31 9.59
#